data_AF-A0A1V5RZ75-F1
#
_entry.id   AF-A0A1V5RZ75-F1
#
_cell.length_a   1.000
_cell.length_b   1.000
_cell.length_c   1.000
_cell.angle_alpha   90.00
_cell.angle_beta   90.00
_cell.angle_gamma   90.00
#
_symmetry.space_group_name_H-M   'P 1'
#
loop_
_entity.id
_entity.type
_entity.pdbx_description
1 polymer ?
#
loop_
_entity_poly.entity_id
_entity_poly.type
_entity_poly.pdbx_seq_one_letter_code
_entity_poly.pdbx_strand_id
1 'polypeptide(L)'
;MRHREALDALIHKYAPAWPVQQIAVIDRNVLRIAIYELSGATGTPPKVAINEAVDLAKLFGSDNSSRFVNGVLGAAIGGERITLSAAPDAPQAAAPDKE
;
A
#
# COMPACT_ATOMS: atom_id res chain seq x y z
N MET A 1 -10.65 7.64 -3.56
CA MET A 1 -9.51 7.06 -2.80
C MET A 1 -8.32 8.02 -2.93
N ARG A 2 -8.03 8.83 -1.90
CA ARG A 2 -7.07 9.96 -1.95
C ARG A 2 -5.59 9.58 -2.19
N HIS A 3 -5.22 8.30 -2.04
CA HIS A 3 -3.82 7.84 -2.17
C HIS A 3 -3.62 6.77 -3.25
N ARG A 4 -4.61 6.51 -4.11
CA ARG A 4 -4.57 5.36 -5.02
C ARG A 4 -3.35 5.37 -5.94
N GLU A 5 -3.07 6.52 -6.57
CA GLU A 5 -1.97 6.65 -7.54
C GLU A 5 -0.59 6.55 -6.87
N ALA A 6 -0.43 7.15 -5.69
CA ALA A 6 0.80 7.03 -4.91
C ALA A 6 1.06 5.58 -4.47
N LEU A 7 0.01 4.87 -4.03
CA LEU A 7 0.11 3.46 -3.66
C LEU A 7 0.42 2.57 -4.88
N ASP A 8 -0.21 2.84 -6.02
CA ASP A 8 0.07 2.10 -7.26
C ASP A 8 1.52 2.33 -7.74
N ALA A 9 2.05 3.55 -7.60
CA ALA A 9 3.45 3.83 -7.90
C ALA A 9 4.41 3.07 -6.96
N LEU A 10 4.09 2.99 -5.66
CA LEU A 10 4.86 2.21 -4.69
C LEU A 10 4.79 0.70 -5.00
N ILE A 11 3.60 0.19 -5.36
CA ILE A 11 3.45 -1.21 -5.80
C ILE A 11 4.34 -1.48 -7.00
N HIS A 12 4.31 -0.60 -8.01
CA HIS A 12 5.16 -0.76 -9.20
C HIS A 12 6.66 -0.72 -8.87
N LYS A 13 7.08 0.15 -7.94
CA LYS A 13 8.46 0.24 -7.46
C LYS A 13 8.94 -1.09 -6.85
N TYR A 14 8.12 -1.75 -6.05
CA TYR A 14 8.48 -2.99 -5.36
C TYR A 14 8.12 -4.28 -6.12
N ALA A 15 7.30 -4.17 -7.17
CA ALA A 15 6.93 -5.25 -8.08
C ALA A 15 7.14 -4.85 -9.55
N PRO A 16 8.36 -4.48 -9.98
CA PRO A 16 8.61 -3.90 -11.32
C PRO A 16 8.30 -4.88 -12.46
N ALA A 17 8.41 -6.18 -12.20
CA ALA A 17 8.09 -7.23 -13.17
C ALA A 17 6.58 -7.37 -13.45
N TRP A 18 5.71 -6.76 -12.64
CA TRP A 18 4.27 -6.90 -12.72
C TRP A 18 3.60 -5.53 -12.87
N PRO A 19 3.08 -5.19 -14.06
CA PRO A 19 2.25 -4.00 -14.21
C PRO A 19 1.08 -4.05 -13.22
N VAL A 20 0.83 -2.97 -12.50
CA VAL A 20 -0.16 -2.92 -11.40
C VAL A 20 -1.57 -3.34 -11.87
N GLN A 21 -1.90 -3.06 -13.13
CA GLN A 21 -3.17 -3.41 -13.76
C GLN A 21 -3.30 -4.92 -14.03
N GLN A 22 -2.18 -5.64 -14.17
CA GLN A 22 -2.13 -7.08 -14.41
C GLN A 22 -2.10 -7.89 -13.10
N ILE A 23 -1.79 -7.25 -11.97
CA ILE A 23 -1.92 -7.88 -10.66
C ILE A 23 -3.41 -8.17 -10.40
N ALA A 24 -3.69 -9.37 -9.89
CA ALA A 24 -5.03 -9.77 -9.48
C ALA A 24 -5.66 -8.69 -8.59
N VAL A 25 -6.96 -8.44 -8.78
CA VAL A 25 -7.66 -7.33 -8.10
C VAL A 25 -7.52 -7.43 -6.58
N ILE A 26 -7.59 -8.65 -6.05
CA ILE A 26 -7.47 -8.95 -4.62
C ILE A 26 -6.06 -8.62 -4.14
N ASP A 27 -5.02 -9.19 -4.77
CA ASP A 27 -3.62 -8.97 -4.41
C ASP A 27 -3.24 -7.49 -4.46
N ARG A 28 -3.69 -6.77 -5.49
CA ARG A 28 -3.47 -5.33 -5.61
C ARG A 28 -4.09 -4.55 -4.45
N ASN A 29 -5.31 -4.91 -4.03
CA ASN A 29 -5.97 -4.22 -2.91
C ASN A 29 -5.33 -4.56 -1.57
N VAL A 30 -4.92 -5.82 -1.37
CA VAL A 30 -4.15 -6.25 -0.20
C VAL A 30 -2.84 -5.46 -0.10
N LEU A 31 -2.10 -5.35 -1.21
CA LEU A 31 -0.85 -4.57 -1.27
C LEU A 31 -1.08 -3.09 -0.95
N ARG A 32 -2.15 -2.48 -1.47
CA ARG A 32 -2.49 -1.07 -1.18
C ARG A 32 -2.71 -0.83 0.31
N ILE A 33 -3.45 -1.72 0.97
CA ILE A 33 -3.71 -1.63 2.41
C ILE A 33 -2.39 -1.76 3.18
N ALA A 34 -1.63 -2.83 2.91
CA ALA A 34 -0.39 -3.10 3.61
C ALA A 34 0.65 -1.97 3.43
N ILE A 35 0.84 -1.48 2.20
CA ILE A 35 1.79 -0.39 1.92
C ILE A 35 1.36 0.91 2.60
N TYR A 36 0.06 1.19 2.67
CA TYR A 36 -0.46 2.33 3.41
C TYR A 36 -0.17 2.23 4.92
N GLU A 37 -0.35 1.05 5.52
CA GLU A 37 0.02 0.83 6.92
C GLU A 37 1.53 0.95 7.14
N LEU A 38 2.34 0.38 6.24
CA LEU A 38 3.80 0.44 6.28
C LEU A 38 4.35 1.86 6.08
N SER A 39 3.57 2.80 5.55
CA SER A 39 3.96 4.21 5.52
C SER A 39 3.94 4.87 6.91
N GLY A 40 3.47 4.16 7.93
CA GLY A 40 3.37 4.65 9.31
C GLY A 40 2.12 5.51 9.58
N ALA A 41 1.19 5.59 8.62
CA ALA A 41 -0.02 6.41 8.77
C ALA A 41 -0.97 5.88 9.85
N THR A 42 -0.90 4.58 10.17
CA THR A 42 -1.81 3.90 11.12
C THR A 42 -1.15 3.54 12.45
N GLY A 43 0.18 3.65 12.56
CA GLY A 43 0.92 3.15 13.72
C GLY A 43 1.01 1.62 13.83
N THR A 44 0.54 0.88 12.82
CA THR A 44 0.61 -0.59 12.79
C THR A 44 2.08 -1.04 12.73
N PRO A 45 2.53 -1.97 13.59
CA PRO A 45 3.87 -2.53 13.50
C PRO A 45 4.09 -3.22 12.15
N PRO A 46 5.23 -2.99 11.45
CA PRO A 46 5.43 -3.52 10.10
C PRO A 46 5.24 -5.04 9.97
N LYS A 47 5.69 -5.79 10.96
CA LYS A 47 5.55 -7.26 10.99
C LYS A 47 4.08 -7.70 11.05
N VAL A 48 3.24 -6.96 11.77
CA VAL A 48 1.81 -7.25 11.88
C VAL A 48 1.12 -6.97 10.54
N ALA A 49 1.35 -5.79 9.97
CA ALA A 49 0.79 -5.41 8.66
C ALA A 49 1.13 -6.44 7.56
N ILE A 50 2.36 -6.96 7.55
CA ILE A 50 2.78 -8.00 6.59
C ILE A 50 2.07 -9.32 6.84
N ASN A 51 2.01 -9.79 8.09
CA ASN A 51 1.36 -11.06 8.40
C ASN A 51 -0.12 -11.04 8.02
N GLU A 52 -0.84 -9.99 8.39
CA GLU A 52 -2.27 -9.84 8.06
C GLU A 52 -2.48 -9.76 6.54
N ALA A 53 -1.63 -9.04 5.82
CA ALA A 53 -1.70 -8.98 4.36
C ALA A 53 -1.48 -10.34 3.70
N VAL A 54 -0.52 -11.13 4.21
CA VAL A 54 -0.25 -12.48 3.72
C VAL A 54 -1.43 -13.41 4.01
N ASP A 55 -2.06 -13.29 5.18
CA ASP A 55 -3.22 -14.11 5.54
C ASP A 55 -4.47 -13.75 4.74
N LEU A 56 -4.71 -12.46 4.47
CA LEU A 56 -5.74 -12.01 3.53
C LEU A 56 -5.50 -12.57 2.11
N ALA A 57 -4.25 -12.57 1.65
CA ALA A 57 -3.89 -13.13 0.35
C ALA A 57 -4.08 -14.65 0.28
N LYS A 58 -3.91 -15.39 1.38
CA LYS A 58 -4.25 -16.82 1.46
C LYS A 58 -5.76 -17.04 1.42
N LEU A 59 -6.52 -16.20 2.12
CA LEU A 59 -7.96 -16.39 2.28
C LEU A 59 -8.74 -16.04 1.01
N PHE A 60 -8.31 -15.00 0.30
CA PHE A 60 -9.06 -14.44 -0.83
C PHE A 60 -8.32 -14.55 -2.17
N GLY A 61 -7.00 -14.75 -2.17
CA GLY A 61 -6.20 -14.82 -3.38
C GLY A 61 -6.18 -16.22 -4.01
N SER A 62 -5.23 -16.39 -4.93
CA SER A 62 -4.87 -17.68 -5.54
C SER A 62 -3.77 -18.38 -4.73
N ASP A 63 -3.44 -19.62 -5.10
CA ASP A 63 -2.36 -20.39 -4.47
C ASP A 63 -1.02 -19.63 -4.40
N ASN A 64 -0.75 -18.77 -5.38
CA ASN A 64 0.49 -18.00 -5.46
C ASN A 64 0.42 -16.62 -4.78
N SER A 65 -0.77 -16.16 -4.38
CA SER A 65 -0.99 -14.80 -3.90
C SER A 65 -0.26 -14.52 -2.58
N SER A 66 -0.29 -15.44 -1.63
CA SER A 66 0.39 -15.29 -0.35
C SER A 66 1.91 -15.11 -0.49
N ARG A 67 2.53 -15.91 -1.36
CA ARG A 67 3.97 -15.82 -1.67
C ARG A 67 4.29 -14.52 -2.40
N PHE A 68 3.47 -14.13 -3.36
CA PHE A 68 3.63 -12.89 -4.12
C PHE A 68 3.57 -11.67 -3.19
N VAL A 69 2.50 -11.54 -2.39
CA VAL A 69 2.32 -10.43 -1.44
C VAL A 69 3.47 -10.38 -0.44
N ASN A 70 3.86 -11.51 0.14
CA ASN A 70 5.00 -11.56 1.07
C ASN A 70 6.31 -11.07 0.41
N GLY A 71 6.56 -11.45 -0.84
CA GLY A 71 7.75 -11.01 -1.58
C GLY A 71 7.78 -9.50 -1.81
N VAL A 72 6.65 -8.92 -2.25
CA VAL A 72 6.54 -7.48 -2.50
C VAL A 72 6.70 -6.67 -1.21
N LEU A 73 6.03 -7.08 -0.13
CA LEU A 73 6.13 -6.37 1.16
C LEU A 73 7.51 -6.54 1.81
N GLY A 74 8.15 -7.69 1.65
CA GLY A 74 9.54 -7.91 2.06
C GLY A 74 10.51 -6.94 1.37
N ALA A 75 10.35 -6.73 0.06
CA ALA A 75 11.11 -5.73 -0.68
C ALA A 75 10.80 -4.30 -0.22
N ALA A 76 9.55 -4.01 0.16
CA ALA A 76 9.14 -2.70 0.64
C ALA A 76 9.80 -2.30 1.96
N ILE A 77 9.91 -3.23 2.92
CA ILE A 77 10.56 -2.97 4.22
C ILE A 77 12.08 -2.99 4.17
N GLY A 78 12.67 -3.76 3.24
CA GLY A 78 14.12 -3.82 3.04
C GLY A 78 14.68 -2.60 2.28
N GLY A 79 13.79 -1.79 1.70
CA GLY A 79 14.14 -0.57 0.98
C GLY A 79 14.16 0.69 1.85
N GLU A 80 14.13 1.84 1.17
CA GLU A 80 14.02 3.15 1.81
C GLU A 80 12.65 3.37 2.45
N ARG A 81 12.58 4.24 3.47
CA ARG A 81 11.37 4.56 4.22
C ARG A 81 10.21 4.91 3.26
N ILE A 82 9.11 4.16 3.35
CA ILE A 82 7.92 4.42 2.55
C ILE A 82 7.35 5.76 2.98
N THR A 83 7.41 6.73 2.07
CA THR A 83 6.81 8.05 2.24
C THR A 83 5.66 8.18 1.26
N LEU A 84 4.45 8.37 1.77
CA LEU A 84 3.34 8.80 0.94
C LEU A 84 3.56 10.29 0.70
N SER A 85 4.05 10.65 -0.48
CA SER A 85 4.02 12.05 -0.89
C SER A 85 2.55 12.48 -0.92
N ALA A 86 2.22 13.54 -0.17
CA ALA A 86 0.87 14.05 -0.09
C ALA A 86 0.41 14.47 -1.50
N ALA A 87 -0.59 13.78 -2.05
CA ALA A 87 -1.35 14.28 -3.19
C ALA A 87 -2.27 15.44 -2.71
N PRO A 88 -2.66 16.37 -3.61
CA PRO A 88 -2.89 17.79 -3.34
C PRO A 88 -4.27 18.14 -2.78
N ASP A 89 -4.81 17.36 -1.85
CA ASP A 89 -6.16 17.58 -1.29
C ASP A 89 -6.14 17.59 0.25
N ALA A 90 -5.24 18.41 0.83
CA ALA A 90 -5.62 19.03 2.09
C ALA A 90 -6.92 19.81 1.80
N PRO A 91 -8.02 19.62 2.55
CA PRO A 91 -9.06 20.63 2.53
C PRO A 91 -8.35 21.91 2.93
N GLN A 92 -8.27 22.87 2.01
CA GLN A 92 -7.87 24.22 2.35
C GLN A 92 -8.78 24.59 3.50
N ALA A 93 -8.22 24.65 4.71
CA ALA A 93 -8.94 25.10 5.88
C ALA A 93 -9.56 26.41 5.45
N ALA A 94 -10.89 26.44 5.37
CA ALA A 94 -11.63 27.66 5.12
C ALA A 94 -11.05 28.67 6.10
N ALA A 95 -10.39 29.70 5.56
CA ALA A 95 -9.98 30.83 6.34
C ALA A 95 -11.22 31.30 7.11
N PRO A 96 -11.10 31.67 8.39
CA PRO A 96 -12.25 32.27 9.06
C PRO A 96 -12.61 33.52 8.27
N ASP A 97 -13.84 33.55 7.74
CA ASP A 97 -14.44 34.75 7.19
C ASP A 97 -14.30 35.84 8.27
N LYS A 98 -13.44 36.82 7.98
CA LYS A 98 -13.38 38.06 8.73
C LYS A 98 -14.40 38.98 8.08
N GLU A 99 -15.57 39.08 8.69
CA GLU A 99 -16.47 40.22 8.55
C GLU A 99 -16.25 41.19 9.72
#